data_AF-A0A0L6WNM2-F1
#
_entry.id   AF-A0A0L6WNM2-F1
#
_cell.length_a   1.000
_cell.length_b   1.000
_cell.length_c   1.000
_cell.angle_alpha   90.00
_cell.angle_beta   90.00
_cell.angle_gamma   90.00
#
_symmetry.space_group_name_H-M   'P 1'
#
loop_
_entity.id
_entity.type
_entity.pdbx_description
1 polymer ?
#
loop_
_entity_poly.entity_id
_entity_poly.type
_entity_poly.pdbx_seq_one_letter_code
_entity_poly.pdbx_strand_id
1 'polypeptide(L)'
;MRGSSPESNSSGSPIFGNTIFEPFSQHGLRHSGSNYSLPTQPLHPSISAEDQLKAELITLRQRLREVEAETARYRIALEQMHAKELAPKPLCLPTPPPSATFQEDWKLRTEIRKKMFCSLNRAGNALCAWHDSRRERRSFPPRNAPPGYLNCGCTHEEALFEESLSRHGVGSYYPGESVRMDPALRNPLLRLLQQRYGYQDGDFERNGLTGEWLKGEGAAYWQSQIHAGSSSRRRVEMDRH
;
A
#
# COMPACT_ATOMS: atom_id res chain seq x y z
N MET A 1 44.42 8.10 37.16
CA MET A 1 43.91 7.03 38.06
C MET A 1 42.85 6.27 37.27
N ARG A 2 43.12 5.04 36.78
CA ARG A 2 42.79 3.72 37.41
C ARG A 2 41.35 3.68 37.96
N GLY A 3 40.46 2.74 37.62
CA GLY A 3 40.51 1.46 36.89
C GLY A 3 39.11 1.11 36.36
N SER A 4 38.97 0.25 35.33
CA SER A 4 38.86 -1.22 35.39
C SER A 4 37.40 -1.72 35.38
N SER A 5 37.00 -2.39 34.27
CA SER A 5 35.81 -3.26 34.13
C SER A 5 35.92 -4.55 34.97
N PRO A 6 34.89 -5.43 35.07
CA PRO A 6 34.59 -6.42 34.02
C PRO A 6 33.11 -6.86 33.86
N GLU A 7 32.95 -7.82 32.96
CA GLU A 7 31.81 -8.43 32.27
C GLU A 7 30.79 -9.23 33.11
N SER A 8 29.62 -9.52 32.51
CA SER A 8 28.98 -10.85 32.63
C SER A 8 27.94 -11.15 31.53
N ASN A 9 28.15 -12.31 30.90
CA ASN A 9 27.35 -13.00 29.87
C ASN A 9 26.01 -13.58 30.38
N SER A 10 25.05 -13.80 29.46
CA SER A 10 24.27 -15.05 29.25
C SER A 10 23.21 -14.78 28.16
N SER A 11 23.22 -15.41 26.98
CA SER A 11 22.96 -16.83 26.65
C SER A 11 21.50 -17.24 26.82
N GLY A 12 20.79 -17.43 25.71
CA GLY A 12 19.41 -17.95 25.72
C GLY A 12 18.76 -18.07 24.35
N SER A 13 19.26 -18.95 23.48
CA SER A 13 18.51 -19.46 22.32
C SER A 13 17.75 -20.72 22.71
N PRO A 14 16.53 -20.94 22.19
CA PRO A 14 16.03 -22.30 21.98
C PRO A 14 16.02 -22.66 20.50
N ILE A 15 16.42 -23.91 20.29
CA ILE A 15 16.64 -24.68 19.08
C ILE A 15 15.32 -25.35 18.65
N PHE A 16 15.06 -25.30 17.35
CA PHE A 16 14.39 -26.26 16.46
C PHE A 16 13.07 -26.97 16.88
N GLY A 17 12.09 -26.87 15.97
CA GLY A 17 11.00 -27.84 15.80
C GLY A 17 10.75 -28.08 14.31
N ASN A 18 11.48 -29.05 13.73
CA ASN A 18 11.21 -29.65 12.42
C ASN A 18 10.19 -30.76 12.60
N THR A 19 9.09 -30.75 11.86
CA THR A 19 8.19 -31.91 11.72
C THR A 19 7.87 -32.13 10.25
N ILE A 20 8.51 -33.14 9.67
CA ILE A 20 8.23 -33.70 8.34
C ILE A 20 8.12 -35.23 8.53
N PHE A 21 7.06 -35.82 7.93
CA PHE A 21 6.81 -37.24 7.63
C PHE A 21 6.66 -38.20 8.85
N GLU A 22 5.76 -39.19 8.90
CA GLU A 22 5.30 -40.16 7.89
C GLU A 22 3.89 -40.73 8.22
N PRO A 23 3.23 -41.44 7.28
CA PRO A 23 1.99 -42.19 7.48
C PRO A 23 2.26 -43.65 7.90
N PHE A 24 1.38 -44.26 8.70
CA PHE A 24 1.44 -45.69 8.98
C PHE A 24 0.10 -46.38 8.69
N SER A 25 0.20 -47.45 7.90
CA SER A 25 -0.88 -48.35 7.49
C SER A 25 -1.20 -49.42 8.53
N GLN A 26 -2.49 -49.79 8.54
CA GLN A 26 -3.11 -51.13 8.69
C GLN A 26 -2.74 -52.06 9.86
N HIS A 27 -3.77 -52.52 10.58
CA HIS A 27 -4.19 -53.91 10.89
C HIS A 27 -5.53 -53.78 11.66
N GLY A 28 -6.64 -54.50 11.47
CA GLY A 28 -6.89 -55.85 10.99
C GLY A 28 -7.59 -56.63 12.11
N LEU A 29 -8.93 -56.77 12.12
CA LEU A 29 -9.64 -57.71 13.00
C LEU A 29 -10.88 -58.30 12.30
N ARG A 30 -10.97 -59.63 12.40
CA ARG A 30 -12.04 -60.53 11.92
C ARG A 30 -13.25 -60.50 12.85
N HIS A 31 -14.46 -60.81 12.34
CA HIS A 31 -15.26 -61.97 12.80
C HIS A 31 -16.55 -62.20 11.97
N SER A 32 -16.86 -63.49 11.82
CA SER A 32 -18.02 -64.22 11.27
C SER A 32 -19.44 -63.67 11.46
N GLY A 33 -20.34 -64.06 10.54
CA GLY A 33 -21.77 -64.26 10.83
C GLY A 33 -22.69 -64.32 9.60
N SER A 34 -23.58 -65.31 9.53
CA SER A 34 -24.38 -65.79 8.38
C SER A 34 -25.54 -64.89 7.88
N ASN A 35 -25.77 -65.00 6.55
CA ASN A 35 -27.03 -65.08 5.78
C ASN A 35 -28.29 -64.34 6.25
N TYR A 36 -28.87 -63.47 5.40
CA TYR A 36 -30.28 -63.51 4.93
C TYR A 36 -30.46 -62.66 3.64
N SER A 37 -31.52 -62.99 2.91
CA SER A 37 -31.82 -62.75 1.49
C SER A 37 -32.09 -61.30 1.05
N LEU A 38 -31.84 -61.04 -0.24
CA LEU A 38 -32.13 -59.79 -0.98
C LEU A 38 -33.63 -59.39 -0.98
N PRO A 39 -33.88 -58.08 -1.14
CA PRO A 39 -34.71 -57.63 -2.25
C PRO A 39 -33.92 -56.77 -3.24
N THR A 40 -34.14 -57.09 -4.50
CA THR A 40 -33.65 -56.49 -5.74
C THR A 40 -33.61 -54.96 -5.72
N GLN A 41 -32.40 -54.40 -5.77
CA GLN A 41 -32.20 -53.03 -6.26
C GLN A 41 -31.84 -53.06 -7.74
N PRO A 42 -32.33 -52.10 -8.54
CA PRO A 42 -31.98 -52.02 -9.95
C PRO A 42 -30.48 -51.84 -10.11
N LEU A 43 -29.85 -52.68 -10.93
CA LEU A 43 -28.44 -52.58 -11.29
C LEU A 43 -28.17 -51.21 -11.91
N HIS A 44 -27.60 -50.29 -11.13
CA HIS A 44 -26.71 -49.30 -11.69
C HIS A 44 -25.42 -50.02 -12.08
N PRO A 45 -24.91 -49.87 -13.32
CA PRO A 45 -23.62 -50.44 -13.68
C PRO A 45 -22.57 -49.86 -12.75
N SER A 46 -21.92 -50.71 -11.95
CA SER A 46 -20.79 -50.32 -11.12
C SER A 46 -19.64 -49.97 -12.05
N ILE A 47 -19.58 -48.70 -12.45
CA ILE A 47 -18.41 -48.12 -13.11
C ILE A 47 -17.24 -48.45 -12.19
N SER A 48 -16.25 -49.20 -12.68
CA SER A 48 -15.04 -49.51 -11.90
C SER A 48 -14.47 -48.21 -11.34
N ALA A 49 -13.95 -48.21 -10.12
CA ALA A 49 -13.28 -47.03 -9.55
C ALA A 49 -12.18 -46.49 -10.51
N GLU A 50 -11.59 -47.38 -11.31
CA GLU A 50 -10.64 -47.06 -12.36
C GLU A 50 -11.28 -46.29 -13.54
N ASP A 51 -12.51 -46.64 -13.92
CA ASP A 51 -13.26 -45.96 -14.98
C ASP A 51 -13.81 -44.60 -14.51
N GLN A 52 -14.15 -44.46 -13.23
CA GLN A 52 -14.46 -43.17 -12.62
C GLN A 52 -13.24 -42.24 -12.62
N LEU A 53 -12.06 -42.76 -12.23
CA LEU A 53 -10.82 -42.00 -12.24
C LEU A 53 -10.42 -41.57 -13.66
N LYS A 54 -10.61 -42.45 -14.66
CA LYS A 54 -10.38 -42.14 -16.07
C LYS A 54 -11.32 -41.05 -16.57
N ALA A 55 -12.60 -41.10 -16.21
CA ALA A 55 -13.58 -40.07 -16.54
C ALA A 55 -13.20 -38.72 -15.92
N GLU A 56 -12.81 -38.68 -14.65
CA GLU A 56 -12.36 -37.47 -13.97
C GLU A 56 -11.09 -36.89 -14.59
N LEU A 57 -10.10 -37.71 -14.95
CA LEU A 57 -8.89 -37.27 -15.65
C LEU A 57 -9.20 -36.62 -17.00
N ILE A 58 -10.18 -37.15 -17.73
CA ILE A 58 -10.63 -36.56 -19.00
C ILE A 58 -11.27 -35.19 -18.74
N THR A 59 -12.16 -35.10 -17.75
CA THR A 59 -12.82 -33.84 -17.37
C THR A 59 -11.82 -32.79 -16.90
N LEU A 60 -10.85 -33.17 -16.06
CA LEU A 60 -9.83 -32.26 -15.55
C LEU A 60 -8.90 -31.77 -16.67
N ARG A 61 -8.47 -32.66 -17.58
CA ARG A 61 -7.67 -32.26 -18.75
C ARG A 61 -8.43 -31.32 -19.67
N GLN A 62 -9.74 -31.53 -19.83
CA GLN A 62 -10.58 -30.63 -20.62
C GLN A 62 -10.69 -29.26 -19.96
N ARG A 63 -10.94 -29.21 -18.65
CA ARG A 63 -11.04 -27.97 -17.90
C ARG A 63 -9.71 -27.20 -17.84
N LEU A 64 -8.59 -27.91 -17.78
CA LEU A 64 -7.26 -27.32 -17.83
C LEU A 64 -7.02 -26.64 -19.19
N ARG A 65 -7.40 -27.27 -20.29
CA ARG A 65 -7.34 -26.64 -21.63
C ARG A 65 -8.24 -25.41 -21.75
N GLU A 66 -9.42 -25.44 -21.15
CA GLU A 66 -10.35 -24.29 -21.14
C GLU A 66 -9.76 -23.11 -20.37
N VAL A 67 -9.20 -23.37 -19.19
CA VAL A 67 -8.54 -22.35 -18.35
C VAL A 67 -7.28 -21.81 -19.03
N GLU A 68 -6.48 -22.66 -19.67
CA GLU A 68 -5.31 -22.22 -20.47
C GLU A 68 -5.72 -21.32 -21.63
N ALA A 69 -6.80 -21.67 -22.34
CA ALA A 69 -7.33 -20.83 -23.42
C ALA A 69 -7.86 -19.49 -22.90
N GLU A 70 -8.52 -19.49 -21.74
CA GLU A 70 -9.04 -18.28 -21.11
C GLU A 70 -7.94 -17.37 -20.58
N THR A 71 -6.92 -17.93 -19.93
CA THR A 71 -5.73 -17.19 -19.49
C THR A 71 -4.94 -16.63 -20.67
N ALA A 72 -4.84 -17.36 -21.79
CA ALA A 72 -4.24 -16.83 -23.02
C ALA A 72 -5.04 -15.63 -23.58
N ARG A 73 -6.39 -15.71 -23.58
CA ARG A 73 -7.25 -14.58 -23.97
C ARG A 73 -7.06 -13.37 -23.07
N TYR A 74 -7.05 -13.57 -21.76
CA TYR A 74 -6.83 -12.47 -20.81
C TYR A 74 -5.44 -11.86 -20.94
N ARG A 75 -4.40 -12.68 -21.16
CA ARG A 75 -3.02 -12.20 -21.38
C ARG A 75 -2.94 -11.33 -22.64
N ILE A 76 -3.50 -11.78 -23.76
CA ILE A 76 -3.53 -11.01 -25.01
C ILE A 76 -4.32 -9.71 -24.82
N ALA A 77 -5.46 -9.73 -24.11
CA ALA A 77 -6.24 -8.53 -23.83
C ALA A 77 -5.46 -7.53 -22.94
N LEU A 78 -4.74 -8.02 -21.92
CA LEU A 78 -3.84 -7.22 -21.08
C LEU A 78 -2.69 -6.64 -21.90
N GLU A 79 -2.05 -7.43 -22.75
CA GLU A 79 -1.00 -6.97 -23.66
C GLU A 79 -1.52 -5.94 -24.65
N GLN A 80 -2.75 -6.07 -25.15
CA GLN A 80 -3.38 -5.07 -26.02
C GLN A 80 -3.77 -3.78 -25.28
N MET A 81 -4.22 -3.88 -24.02
CA MET A 81 -4.47 -2.71 -23.18
C MET A 81 -3.15 -2.00 -22.82
N HIS A 82 -2.15 -2.76 -22.40
CA HIS A 82 -0.80 -2.25 -22.15
C HIS A 82 -0.17 -1.68 -23.43
N ALA A 83 -0.31 -2.30 -24.60
CA ALA A 83 0.21 -1.76 -25.85
C ALA A 83 -0.44 -0.42 -26.25
N LYS A 84 -1.71 -0.21 -25.88
CA LYS A 84 -2.39 1.10 -26.02
C LYS A 84 -1.89 2.13 -25.00
N GLU A 85 -1.40 1.70 -23.83
CA GLU A 85 -0.77 2.55 -22.82
C GLU A 85 0.74 2.78 -23.06
N LEU A 86 1.41 1.84 -23.76
CA LEU A 86 2.84 1.82 -24.13
C LEU A 86 3.12 2.35 -25.54
N ALA A 87 2.10 2.83 -26.27
CA ALA A 87 2.37 3.76 -27.37
C ALA A 87 3.31 4.84 -26.83
N PRO A 88 4.45 5.15 -27.50
CA PRO A 88 5.52 5.94 -26.93
C PRO A 88 4.96 7.30 -26.55
N LYS A 89 4.61 7.44 -25.27
CA LYS A 89 4.28 8.72 -24.67
C LYS A 89 5.59 9.49 -24.78
N PRO A 90 5.63 10.59 -25.54
CA PRO A 90 6.88 11.33 -25.70
C PRO A 90 7.42 11.64 -24.31
N LEU A 91 8.59 11.08 -24.03
CA LEU A 91 9.38 11.39 -22.85
C LEU A 91 9.50 12.92 -22.82
N CYS A 92 8.99 13.54 -21.77
CA CYS A 92 9.07 14.99 -21.56
C CYS A 92 8.56 15.85 -22.74
N LEU A 93 7.28 15.74 -23.09
CA LEU A 93 6.63 16.99 -23.53
C LEU A 93 6.60 17.92 -22.32
N PRO A 94 7.19 19.13 -22.40
CA PRO A 94 7.07 20.10 -21.32
C PRO A 94 5.58 20.35 -21.08
N THR A 95 5.12 20.09 -19.86
CA THR A 95 3.75 20.41 -19.46
C THR A 95 3.50 21.88 -19.78
N PRO A 96 2.37 22.22 -20.43
CA PRO A 96 2.11 23.59 -20.82
C PRO A 96 2.26 24.53 -19.61
N PRO A 97 2.82 25.73 -19.81
CA PRO A 97 2.99 26.68 -18.73
C PRO A 97 1.61 27.01 -18.13
N PRO A 98 1.50 27.02 -16.79
CA PRO A 98 0.23 27.24 -16.12
C PRO A 98 -0.30 28.64 -16.41
N SER A 99 -1.60 28.74 -16.73
CA SER A 99 -2.31 30.01 -16.88
C SER A 99 -2.31 30.81 -15.57
N ALA A 100 -2.53 32.12 -15.62
CA ALA A 100 -2.52 32.97 -14.42
C ALA A 100 -3.58 32.54 -13.39
N THR A 101 -4.79 32.20 -13.85
CA THR A 101 -5.87 31.69 -13.01
C THR A 101 -5.50 30.36 -12.36
N PHE A 102 -4.83 29.48 -13.09
CA PHE A 102 -4.35 28.21 -12.55
C PHE A 102 -3.24 28.42 -11.50
N GLN A 103 -2.33 29.37 -11.71
CA GLN A 103 -1.30 29.71 -10.71
C GLN A 103 -1.92 30.27 -9.42
N GLU A 104 -2.99 31.05 -9.52
CA GLU A 104 -3.74 31.53 -8.35
C GLU A 104 -4.42 30.37 -7.61
N ASP A 105 -5.08 29.47 -8.34
CA ASP A 105 -5.67 28.25 -7.76
C ASP A 105 -4.60 27.37 -7.09
N TRP A 106 -3.42 27.24 -7.71
CA TRP A 106 -2.28 26.53 -7.15
C TRP A 106 -1.83 27.10 -5.81
N LYS A 107 -1.61 28.42 -5.76
CA LYS A 107 -1.23 29.10 -4.52
C LYS A 107 -2.30 28.91 -3.46
N LEU A 108 -3.57 29.07 -3.81
CA LEU A 108 -4.69 28.90 -2.89
C LEU A 108 -4.76 27.46 -2.35
N ARG A 109 -4.65 26.46 -3.23
CA ARG A 109 -4.57 25.03 -2.87
C ARG A 109 -3.45 24.78 -1.87
N THR A 110 -2.26 25.31 -2.15
CA THR A 110 -1.08 25.15 -1.29
C THR A 110 -1.32 25.77 0.10
N GLU A 111 -1.88 26.98 0.16
CA GLU A 111 -2.19 27.64 1.43
C GLU A 111 -3.26 26.91 2.23
N ILE A 112 -4.28 26.35 1.57
CA ILE A 112 -5.28 25.48 2.19
C ILE A 112 -4.62 24.25 2.80
N ARG A 113 -3.74 23.58 2.06
CA ARG A 113 -3.00 22.40 2.56
C ARG A 113 -2.07 22.76 3.73
N LYS A 114 -1.38 23.91 3.70
CA LYS A 114 -0.63 24.42 4.86
C LYS A 114 -1.53 24.57 6.08
N LYS A 115 -2.73 25.14 5.94
CA LYS A 115 -3.69 25.24 7.05
C LYS A 115 -4.15 23.88 7.56
N MET A 116 -4.29 22.89 6.70
CA MET A 116 -4.69 21.53 7.10
C MET A 116 -3.59 20.79 7.85
N PHE A 117 -2.36 20.80 7.32
CA PHE A 117 -1.31 19.89 7.76
C PHE A 117 -0.23 20.55 8.61
N CYS A 118 -0.15 21.89 8.60
CA CYS A 118 0.88 22.66 9.28
C CYS A 118 0.31 23.58 10.38
N SER A 119 -1.00 23.50 10.68
CA SER A 119 -1.60 24.35 11.71
C SER A 119 -1.27 23.88 13.13
N LEU A 120 -1.25 24.84 14.06
CA LEU A 120 -1.04 24.57 15.47
C LEU A 120 -2.27 23.87 16.06
N ASN A 121 -2.03 22.82 16.84
CA ASN A 121 -3.05 22.21 17.69
C ASN A 121 -3.38 23.08 18.91
N ARG A 122 -4.32 22.64 19.75
CA ARG A 122 -4.73 23.35 20.97
C ARG A 122 -3.55 23.62 21.94
N ALA A 123 -2.59 22.71 21.99
CA ALA A 123 -1.38 22.84 22.81
C ALA A 123 -0.32 23.78 22.19
N GLY A 124 -0.59 24.36 21.02
CA GLY A 124 0.34 25.23 20.32
C GLY A 124 1.47 24.50 19.60
N ASN A 125 1.28 23.22 19.25
CA ASN A 125 2.27 22.45 18.48
C ASN A 125 1.76 22.16 17.07
N ALA A 126 2.64 22.23 16.10
CA ALA A 126 2.48 21.65 14.76
C ALA A 126 3.67 20.72 14.49
N LEU A 127 3.41 19.47 14.15
CA LEU A 127 4.42 18.47 13.83
C LEU A 127 4.08 17.86 12.47
N CYS A 128 5.08 17.47 11.68
CA CYS A 128 4.78 16.67 10.48
C CYS A 128 4.30 15.28 10.89
N ALA A 129 3.59 14.60 10.00
CA ALA A 129 2.95 13.32 10.34
C ALA A 129 3.94 12.25 10.80
N TRP A 130 5.14 12.21 10.23
CA TRP A 130 6.21 11.30 10.65
C TRP A 130 6.63 11.55 12.12
N HIS A 131 6.95 12.80 12.47
CA HIS A 131 7.40 13.13 13.83
C HIS A 131 6.27 12.97 14.86
N ASP A 132 5.02 13.25 14.47
CA ASP A 132 3.86 13.01 15.33
C ASP A 132 3.64 11.52 15.60
N SER A 133 3.71 10.68 14.55
CA SER A 133 3.52 9.22 14.67
C SER A 133 4.56 8.54 15.56
N ARG A 134 5.80 9.02 15.54
CA ARG A 134 6.91 8.50 16.36
C ARG A 134 7.09 9.20 17.70
N ARG A 135 6.28 10.23 17.98
CA ARG A 135 6.37 11.07 19.19
C ARG A 135 7.79 11.62 19.41
N GLU A 136 8.44 12.00 18.31
CA GLU A 136 9.81 12.49 18.33
C GLU A 136 9.90 13.84 19.06
N ARG A 137 11.09 14.16 19.59
CA ARG A 137 11.29 15.43 20.29
C ARG A 137 11.12 16.60 19.34
N ARG A 138 10.53 17.67 19.88
CA ARG A 138 10.31 18.93 19.15
C ARG A 138 11.62 19.70 19.10
N SER A 139 11.90 20.30 17.95
CA SER A 139 13.02 21.22 17.77
C SER A 139 12.73 22.60 18.36
N PHE A 140 11.45 23.02 18.35
CA PHE A 140 11.01 24.31 18.88
C PHE A 140 9.93 24.17 19.95
N PRO A 141 9.93 25.01 21.00
CA PRO A 141 8.86 25.06 21.99
C PRO A 141 7.49 25.38 21.36
N PRO A 142 6.36 25.05 22.02
CA PRO A 142 5.03 25.37 21.53
C PRO A 142 4.87 26.85 21.17
N ARG A 143 4.22 27.14 20.03
CA ARG A 143 3.99 28.48 19.45
C ARG A 143 5.26 29.27 19.08
N ASN A 144 6.44 28.65 19.19
CA ASN A 144 7.72 29.32 18.98
C ASN A 144 8.52 28.74 17.80
N ALA A 145 7.85 28.08 16.84
CA ALA A 145 8.48 27.69 15.58
C ALA A 145 8.60 28.93 14.66
N PRO A 146 9.72 29.08 13.93
CA PRO A 146 9.87 30.21 13.01
C PRO A 146 8.88 30.13 11.83
N PRO A 147 8.57 31.26 11.17
CA PRO A 147 7.68 31.26 10.01
C PRO A 147 8.14 30.29 8.91
N GLY A 148 7.22 29.45 8.43
CA GLY A 148 7.52 28.41 7.43
C GLY A 148 8.01 27.09 8.00
N TYR A 149 8.13 26.97 9.32
CA TYR A 149 8.58 25.76 10.02
C TYR A 149 7.55 25.24 11.02
N LEU A 150 7.57 23.93 11.22
CA LEU A 150 6.83 23.20 12.25
C LEU A 150 7.66 23.11 13.54
N ASN A 151 7.02 22.82 14.67
CA ASN A 151 7.71 22.60 15.95
C ASN A 151 8.69 21.42 15.92
N CYS A 152 8.51 20.45 15.02
CA CYS A 152 9.47 19.35 14.83
C CYS A 152 10.75 19.78 14.09
N GLY A 153 10.79 20.97 13.49
CA GLY A 153 11.93 21.44 12.70
C GLY A 153 11.78 21.26 11.19
N CYS A 154 10.75 20.54 10.74
CA CYS A 154 10.47 20.42 9.30
C CYS A 154 9.88 21.72 8.74
N THR A 155 10.18 22.00 7.46
CA THR A 155 9.52 23.10 6.75
C THR A 155 8.09 22.71 6.35
N HIS A 156 7.26 23.71 6.03
CA HIS A 156 5.93 23.45 5.45
C HIS A 156 6.03 22.65 4.15
N GLU A 157 7.01 22.94 3.29
CA GLU A 157 7.21 22.20 2.03
C GLU A 157 7.53 20.73 2.28
N GLU A 158 8.41 20.44 3.24
CA GLU A 158 8.75 19.08 3.63
C GLU A 158 7.54 18.30 4.16
N ALA A 159 6.71 18.95 4.98
CA ALA A 159 5.51 18.33 5.54
C ALA A 159 4.43 18.08 4.48
N LEU A 160 4.24 19.03 3.56
CA LEU A 160 3.33 18.87 2.42
C LEU A 160 3.81 17.77 1.48
N PHE A 161 5.11 17.73 1.19
CA PHE A 161 5.70 16.67 0.37
C PHE A 161 5.51 15.29 1.00
N GLU A 162 5.72 15.16 2.31
CA GLU A 162 5.45 13.91 3.04
C GLU A 162 3.99 13.46 2.90
N GLU A 163 3.05 14.39 3.03
CA GLU A 163 1.63 14.10 2.84
C GLU A 163 1.34 13.62 1.41
N SER A 164 1.89 14.33 0.42
CA SER A 164 1.73 14.00 -0.99
C SER A 164 2.28 12.60 -1.31
N LEU A 165 3.46 12.24 -0.79
CA LEU A 165 4.02 10.89 -0.93
C LEU A 165 3.11 9.84 -0.29
N SER A 166 2.68 10.07 0.95
CA SER A 166 1.82 9.13 1.68
C SER A 166 0.49 8.88 0.97
N ARG A 167 -0.08 9.92 0.34
CA ARG A 167 -1.36 9.82 -0.38
C ARG A 167 -1.25 9.05 -1.69
N HIS A 168 -0.09 9.10 -2.33
CA HIS A 168 0.22 8.36 -3.56
C HIS A 168 0.86 6.98 -3.29
N GLY A 169 0.89 6.53 -2.03
CA GLY A 169 1.45 5.23 -1.66
C GLY A 169 2.96 5.12 -1.83
N VAL A 170 3.67 6.23 -1.97
CA VAL A 170 5.12 6.24 -2.16
C VAL A 170 5.82 6.00 -0.83
N GLY A 171 6.72 5.02 -0.80
CA GLY A 171 7.46 4.61 0.40
C GLY A 171 6.79 3.51 1.21
N SER A 172 5.64 3.00 0.77
CA SER A 172 5.02 1.82 1.35
C SER A 172 5.62 0.53 0.78
N TYR A 173 6.03 -0.40 1.65
CA TYR A 173 6.54 -1.71 1.25
C TYR A 173 5.43 -2.76 1.10
N TYR A 174 4.29 -2.56 1.77
CA TYR A 174 3.15 -3.47 1.76
C TYR A 174 1.87 -2.78 1.27
N PRO A 175 1.07 -3.40 0.40
CA PRO A 175 -0.20 -2.84 -0.04
C PRO A 175 -1.11 -2.49 1.15
N GLY A 176 -1.61 -1.25 1.19
CA GLY A 176 -2.53 -0.76 2.22
C GLY A 176 -1.87 -0.05 3.40
N GLU A 177 -0.56 -0.12 3.58
CA GLU A 177 0.14 0.62 4.62
C GLU A 177 0.41 2.06 4.16
N SER A 178 -0.04 3.06 4.93
CA SER A 178 0.38 4.45 4.72
C SER A 178 1.71 4.68 5.44
N VAL A 179 2.82 4.32 4.81
CA VAL A 179 4.15 4.57 5.39
C VAL A 179 4.48 6.06 5.29
N ARG A 180 4.84 6.66 6.43
CA ARG A 180 5.44 7.99 6.50
C ARG A 180 6.94 7.83 6.29
N MET A 181 7.46 8.37 5.19
CA MET A 181 8.87 8.27 4.84
C MET A 181 9.75 9.04 5.83
N ASP A 182 10.88 8.45 6.22
CA ASP A 182 11.85 9.08 7.12
C ASP A 182 12.37 10.42 6.55
N PRO A 183 12.45 11.51 7.34
CA PRO A 183 13.05 12.77 6.93
C PRO A 183 14.43 12.62 6.26
N ALA A 184 15.26 11.67 6.71
CA ALA A 184 16.58 11.41 6.15
C ALA A 184 16.54 10.91 4.70
N LEU A 185 15.45 10.25 4.29
CA LEU A 185 15.22 9.80 2.91
C LEU A 185 14.35 10.80 2.13
N ARG A 186 13.30 11.30 2.76
CA ARG A 186 12.33 12.24 2.18
C ARG A 186 12.99 13.55 1.77
N ASN A 187 13.83 14.15 2.63
CA ASN A 187 14.38 15.48 2.38
C ASN A 187 15.36 15.53 1.20
N PRO A 188 16.31 14.57 1.07
CA PRO A 188 17.13 14.48 -0.15
C PRO A 188 16.28 14.26 -1.41
N LEU A 189 15.23 13.45 -1.34
CA LEU A 189 14.32 13.23 -2.47
C LEU A 189 13.60 14.52 -2.88
N LEU A 190 13.06 15.28 -1.93
CA LEU A 190 12.43 16.57 -2.20
C LEU A 190 13.40 17.53 -2.90
N ARG A 191 14.62 17.69 -2.35
CA ARG A 191 15.64 18.56 -2.93
C ARG A 191 16.01 18.14 -4.35
N LEU A 192 16.17 16.84 -4.59
CA LEU A 192 16.46 16.31 -5.91
C LEU A 192 15.34 16.68 -6.90
N LEU A 193 14.08 16.49 -6.51
CA LEU A 193 12.92 16.79 -7.35
C LEU A 193 12.79 18.29 -7.62
N GLN A 194 13.02 19.14 -6.61
CA GLN A 194 13.06 20.59 -6.76
C GLN A 194 14.18 21.02 -7.72
N GLN A 195 15.38 20.48 -7.56
CA GLN A 195 16.55 20.87 -8.36
C GLN A 195 16.48 20.39 -9.81
N ARG A 196 16.03 19.15 -10.03
CA ARG A 196 16.04 18.52 -11.36
C ARG A 196 14.77 18.80 -12.16
N TYR A 197 13.64 18.93 -11.48
CA TYR A 197 12.33 18.98 -12.11
C TYR A 197 11.49 20.18 -11.68
N GLY A 198 12.01 21.05 -10.82
CA GLY A 198 11.28 22.23 -10.37
C GLY A 198 10.05 21.90 -9.50
N TYR A 199 10.08 20.77 -8.80
CA TYR A 199 8.94 20.25 -8.04
C TYR A 199 8.30 21.28 -7.10
N GLN A 200 6.97 21.32 -7.09
CA GLN A 200 6.12 22.09 -6.19
C GLN A 200 4.99 21.22 -5.62
N ASP A 201 4.47 21.57 -4.44
CA ASP A 201 3.28 20.89 -3.89
C ASP A 201 2.12 20.97 -4.88
N GLY A 202 1.52 19.83 -5.24
CA GLY A 202 0.50 19.76 -6.30
C GLY A 202 0.97 19.05 -7.57
N ASP A 203 2.28 18.89 -7.79
CA ASP A 203 2.77 18.28 -9.04
C ASP A 203 2.31 16.83 -9.24
N PHE A 204 2.11 16.04 -8.18
CA PHE A 204 1.59 14.67 -8.31
C PHE A 204 0.12 14.64 -8.72
N GLU A 205 -0.59 15.73 -8.42
CA GLU A 205 -1.99 15.93 -8.70
C GLU A 205 -2.24 16.67 -10.01
N ARG A 206 -1.18 16.96 -10.77
CA ARG A 206 -1.26 17.68 -12.02
C ARG A 206 -1.18 16.71 -13.19
N ASN A 207 -2.09 16.88 -14.15
CA ASN A 207 -2.06 16.11 -15.37
C ASN A 207 -0.91 16.59 -16.26
N GLY A 208 0.08 15.73 -16.49
CA GLY A 208 1.25 16.07 -17.29
C GLY A 208 0.95 16.42 -18.77
N LEU A 209 -0.19 16.00 -19.32
CA LEU A 209 -0.60 16.28 -20.70
C LEU A 209 -1.38 17.59 -20.82
N THR A 210 -2.37 17.80 -19.93
CA THR A 210 -3.25 18.99 -20.02
C THR A 210 -2.73 20.17 -19.21
N GLY A 211 -1.85 19.93 -18.23
CA GLY A 211 -1.39 20.94 -17.29
C GLY A 211 -2.41 21.35 -16.23
N GLU A 212 -3.58 20.72 -16.22
CA GLU A 212 -4.69 20.96 -15.28
C GLU A 212 -4.59 20.03 -14.06
N TRP A 213 -5.38 20.33 -13.01
CA TRP A 213 -5.54 19.42 -11.88
C TRP A 213 -6.19 18.11 -12.31
N LEU A 214 -5.79 17.01 -11.68
CA LEU A 214 -6.58 15.79 -11.66
C LEU A 214 -7.95 16.09 -11.02
N LYS A 215 -8.94 15.27 -11.37
CA LYS A 215 -10.33 15.51 -10.98
C LYS A 215 -10.45 15.62 -9.45
N GLY A 216 -10.87 16.80 -8.99
CA GLY A 216 -11.07 17.07 -7.57
C GLY A 216 -9.77 17.34 -6.80
N GLU A 217 -8.70 17.85 -7.43
CA GLU A 217 -7.46 18.18 -6.73
C GLU A 217 -7.17 19.68 -6.62
N GLY A 218 -8.01 20.53 -7.21
CA GLY A 218 -7.89 22.00 -7.16
C GLY A 218 -8.27 22.60 -5.79
N ALA A 219 -8.10 23.91 -5.65
CA ALA A 219 -8.29 24.59 -4.37
C ALA A 219 -9.69 24.41 -3.77
N ALA A 220 -10.74 24.45 -4.60
CA ALA A 220 -12.12 24.29 -4.15
C ALA A 220 -12.37 22.93 -3.45
N TYR A 221 -11.74 21.86 -3.95
CA TYR A 221 -11.82 20.55 -3.29
C TYR A 221 -11.16 20.60 -1.92
N TRP A 222 -9.93 21.08 -1.84
CA TRP A 222 -9.19 21.12 -0.58
C TRP A 222 -9.86 22.05 0.44
N GLN A 223 -10.48 23.15 -0.01
CA GLN A 223 -11.28 24.02 0.84
C GLN A 223 -12.48 23.27 1.44
N SER A 224 -13.19 22.47 0.63
CA SER A 224 -14.28 21.63 1.12
C SER A 224 -13.80 20.60 2.16
N GLN A 225 -12.60 20.05 2.01
CA GLN A 225 -12.02 19.09 2.96
C GLN A 225 -11.72 19.73 4.33
N ILE A 226 -11.25 20.98 4.35
CA ILE A 226 -11.10 21.75 5.61
C ILE A 226 -12.44 21.84 6.33
N HIS A 227 -13.49 22.28 5.63
CA HIS A 227 -14.81 22.49 6.22
C HIS A 227 -15.45 21.19 6.69
N ALA A 228 -15.19 20.09 5.99
CA ALA A 228 -15.66 18.75 6.37
C ALA A 228 -14.94 18.17 7.61
N GLY A 229 -13.98 18.90 8.21
CA GLY A 229 -13.16 18.38 9.31
C GLY A 229 -12.30 17.17 8.91
N SER A 230 -12.11 16.97 7.60
CA SER A 230 -11.46 15.80 7.03
C SER A 230 -9.94 16.02 6.96
N SER A 231 -9.32 16.36 8.09
CA SER A 231 -7.86 16.28 8.23
C SER A 231 -7.38 14.84 8.45
N SER A 232 -8.30 13.86 8.51
CA SER A 232 -7.96 12.47 8.84
C SER A 232 -8.99 11.40 8.43
N ARG A 233 -9.58 11.46 7.22
CA ARG A 233 -10.30 10.29 6.68
C ARG A 233 -9.33 9.22 6.18
N ARG A 234 -8.60 8.64 7.13
CA ARG A 234 -8.05 7.27 7.19
C ARG A 234 -7.23 7.09 8.48
N ARG A 235 -7.78 7.48 9.63
CA ARG A 235 -7.47 6.75 10.87
C ARG A 235 -8.21 5.43 10.71
N VAL A 236 -7.49 4.40 10.27
CA VAL A 236 -8.01 3.08 9.94
C VAL A 236 -8.83 2.57 11.13
N GLU A 237 -10.13 2.40 10.91
CA GLU A 237 -11.02 1.59 11.71
C GLU A 237 -10.64 0.11 11.47
N MET A 238 -9.52 -0.33 12.06
CA MET A 238 -9.08 -1.74 12.13
C MET A 238 -8.59 -2.08 13.54
N ASP A 239 -9.23 -1.52 14.56
CA ASP A 239 -8.98 -1.89 15.97
C ASP A 239 -10.30 -2.23 16.69
N ARG A 240 -11.18 -2.89 15.94
CA ARG A 240 -12.36 -3.59 16.47
C ARG A 240 -12.50 -4.87 15.69
N HIS A 241 -11.82 -5.93 16.12
CA HIS A 241 -12.24 -7.34 16.10
C HIS A 241 -11.39 -8.10 17.12
#